data_AF-A0A7N0UW69-F1
#
_entry.id   AF-A0A7N0UW69-F1
#
_cell.length_a   1.000
_cell.length_b   1.000
_cell.length_c   1.000
_cell.angle_alpha   90.00
_cell.angle_beta   90.00
_cell.angle_gamma   90.00
#
_symmetry.space_group_name_H-M   'P 1'
#
loop_
_entity.id
_entity.type
_entity.pdbx_description
1 polymer ?
#
loop_
_entity_poly.entity_id
_entity_poly.type
_entity_poly.pdbx_seq_one_letter_code
_entity_poly.pdbx_strand_id
1 'polypeptide(L)'
;MKDFLASSRDSSPGRERSSLSLSAVKSLMLRDKDDKFKPEFGDDENKVVSLIQSLFDPDRSHQKRNMNSCYELVTSSSLPREIHGAPLESFILQISEIIGTFKTLRNMALFWLRIVNELRRLWYEEQYIPGIPFDDVPDLGYCLLYQQLQVINTCLSRKKRRDIATEALDNMIREASRDSETLSSSESNVPSKHLMYARVASGELVLRLGADFQCDGLTMLETGEPVYSPITQEGPLLTEDVIRETEEFVLRTGSVGAGCSQLLSDMQAFKAANPGCLLEDFVRWHSPPDWTNTKQNSDPDDSCYEVESAKGQLSSRMQKEGNLWRELWETSKPVPAYKQAPLFDEDLAVEGILNQLEDTAPSALFEQLFVSLVGLGIVLSESILSSSVELLKLFTECKDYIVATFQNHSWPERIDDLCQVYETIETMLVNPEEVMKIMKQQEEAATTPGEQSKRRFRRLSLYFGRDKQSKRPPPSSKDQKAAEEPMRQSFSNFFDSKSSLFSRKPPRSGSASASPTPSDKPTSSDDRDWTLV
;
A
#
# COMPACT_ATOMS: atom_id res chain seq x y z
N MET A 1 6.93 3.94 17.36
CA MET A 1 6.32 2.89 18.22
C MET A 1 7.14 2.55 19.47
N LYS A 2 8.48 2.52 19.40
CA LYS A 2 9.38 2.18 20.51
C LYS A 2 9.23 3.06 21.77
N ASP A 3 8.95 4.36 21.59
CA ASP A 3 8.86 5.31 22.71
C ASP A 3 7.72 5.01 23.70
N PHE A 4 6.62 4.40 23.24
CA PHE A 4 5.51 3.98 24.09
C PHE A 4 5.91 2.87 25.08
N LEU A 5 7.00 2.16 24.80
CA LEU A 5 7.55 1.12 25.68
C LEU A 5 8.66 1.66 26.59
N ALA A 6 9.44 2.62 26.10
CA ALA A 6 10.54 3.25 26.83
C ALA A 6 10.08 4.07 28.06
N SER A 7 8.85 4.60 28.04
CA SER A 7 8.26 5.42 29.12
C SER A 7 8.13 4.73 30.49
N SER A 8 8.49 3.45 30.64
CA SER A 8 8.37 2.70 31.91
C SER A 8 9.65 2.56 32.72
N ARG A 9 10.80 3.06 32.24
CA ARG A 9 12.06 3.07 32.99
C ARG A 9 12.61 4.50 33.08
N ASP A 10 12.44 5.08 34.27
CA ASP A 10 13.11 6.27 34.79
C ASP A 10 13.04 7.56 33.97
N SER A 11 12.12 8.47 34.32
CA SER A 11 12.41 9.91 34.23
C SER A 11 11.53 10.76 35.15
N SER A 12 12.20 11.59 35.96
CA SER A 12 11.61 12.70 36.73
C SER A 12 11.37 13.91 35.81
N PRO A 13 10.46 14.85 36.14
CA PRO A 13 9.99 15.84 35.18
C PRO A 13 10.96 17.03 35.04
N GLY A 14 11.75 17.02 33.96
CA GLY A 14 12.46 18.18 33.45
C GLY A 14 11.53 19.06 32.61
N ARG A 15 11.49 20.35 32.93
CA ARG A 15 10.52 21.33 32.46
C ARG A 15 11.07 22.04 31.22
N GLU A 16 10.53 21.76 30.03
CA GLU A 16 10.74 22.60 28.84
C GLU A 16 9.43 22.95 28.14
N ARG A 17 9.22 24.27 28.03
CA ARG A 17 8.27 24.99 27.15
C ARG A 17 9.04 25.18 25.83
N SER A 18 8.52 25.11 24.60
CA SER A 18 7.18 25.35 24.05
C SER A 18 7.23 25.16 22.52
N SER A 19 6.24 24.48 21.92
CA SER A 19 5.60 24.89 20.66
C SER A 19 4.29 24.09 20.47
N LEU A 20 3.31 24.72 19.83
CA LEU A 20 1.88 24.55 20.08
C LEU A 20 1.18 23.77 18.96
N SER A 21 0.70 22.55 19.24
CA SER A 21 -0.57 21.98 18.71
C SER A 21 -1.08 20.74 19.47
N LEU A 22 -0.47 20.36 20.61
CA LEU A 22 -0.82 19.14 21.37
C LEU A 22 -1.85 19.36 22.50
N SER A 23 -2.88 20.19 22.27
CA SER A 23 -3.89 20.46 23.31
C SER A 23 -5.06 19.46 23.33
N ALA A 24 -5.36 18.78 22.23
CA ALA A 24 -6.47 17.82 22.18
C ALA A 24 -6.09 16.46 22.81
N VAL A 25 -4.87 15.99 22.56
CA VAL A 25 -4.35 14.73 23.13
C VAL A 25 -4.01 14.86 24.62
N LYS A 26 -3.61 16.06 25.08
CA LYS A 26 -3.33 16.33 26.50
C LYS A 26 -4.58 16.46 27.38
N SER A 27 -5.76 16.70 26.80
CA SER A 27 -7.00 16.79 27.59
C SER A 27 -7.49 15.42 28.10
N LEU A 28 -6.93 14.32 27.57
CA LEU A 28 -7.07 12.97 28.11
C LEU A 28 -6.05 12.63 29.22
N MET A 29 -5.06 13.50 29.50
CA MET A 29 -3.89 13.16 30.33
C MET A 29 -3.90 13.66 31.79
N LEU A 30 -4.98 14.23 32.34
CA LEU A 30 -4.97 14.69 33.73
C LEU A 30 -6.22 14.31 34.54
N ARG A 31 -6.62 13.04 34.48
CA ARG A 31 -7.56 12.50 35.47
C ARG A 31 -7.22 11.16 36.13
N ASP A 32 -6.07 10.58 35.84
CA ASP A 32 -5.58 9.43 36.59
C ASP A 32 -4.67 9.91 37.73
N LYS A 33 -5.30 10.28 38.84
CA LYS A 33 -4.63 10.29 40.14
C LYS A 33 -4.98 9.03 40.90
N ASP A 34 -3.93 8.26 41.17
CA ASP A 34 -3.78 7.34 42.28
C ASP A 34 -4.82 6.22 42.38
N ASP A 35 -4.77 5.27 41.44
CA ASP A 35 -5.22 3.91 41.73
C ASP A 35 -4.03 2.94 41.73
N LYS A 36 -3.86 2.26 42.86
CA LYS A 36 -2.80 1.28 43.14
C LYS A 36 -2.72 0.24 42.02
N PHE A 37 -1.61 0.21 41.31
CA PHE A 37 -1.24 -0.85 40.38
C PHE A 37 -1.33 -2.23 41.07
N LYS A 38 -2.32 -3.03 40.67
CA LYS A 38 -2.21 -4.50 40.73
C LYS A 38 -1.58 -4.97 39.42
N PRO A 39 -0.59 -5.87 39.46
CA PRO A 39 0.09 -6.35 38.28
C PRO A 39 -0.74 -7.45 37.59
N GLU A 40 -1.64 -7.09 36.66
CA GLU A 40 -2.26 -8.02 35.69
C GLU A 40 -1.36 -8.23 34.46
N PHE A 41 -0.05 -8.41 34.65
CA PHE A 41 0.92 -8.43 33.55
C PHE A 41 0.93 -9.72 32.70
N GLY A 42 0.30 -10.81 33.16
CA GLY A 42 0.40 -12.11 32.47
C GLY A 42 -0.66 -12.40 31.41
N ASP A 43 -1.88 -11.89 31.58
CA ASP A 43 -3.03 -12.31 30.76
C ASP A 43 -3.06 -11.59 29.40
N ASP A 44 -2.76 -10.29 29.41
CA ASP A 44 -2.72 -9.46 28.19
C ASP A 44 -1.60 -9.87 27.23
N GLU A 45 -0.41 -10.23 27.73
CA GLU A 45 0.69 -10.66 26.86
C GLU A 45 0.42 -12.01 26.19
N ASN A 46 -0.19 -12.96 26.92
CA ASN A 46 -0.60 -14.26 26.40
C ASN A 46 -1.69 -14.10 25.33
N LYS A 47 -2.64 -13.18 25.55
CA LYS A 47 -3.65 -12.82 24.56
C LYS A 47 -3.03 -12.24 23.29
N VAL A 48 -2.05 -11.34 23.42
CA VAL A 48 -1.30 -10.79 22.28
C VAL A 48 -0.56 -11.91 21.52
N VAL A 49 0.08 -12.86 22.20
CA VAL A 49 0.74 -14.01 21.54
C VAL A 49 -0.27 -14.84 20.73
N SER A 50 -1.41 -15.20 21.35
CA SER A 50 -2.45 -16.02 20.70
C SER A 50 -3.03 -15.34 19.46
N LEU A 51 -3.26 -14.02 19.52
CA LEU A 51 -3.76 -13.25 18.37
C LEU A 51 -2.76 -13.22 17.21
N ILE A 52 -1.46 -13.13 17.51
CA ILE A 52 -0.41 -13.16 16.49
C ILE A 52 -0.32 -14.53 15.85
N GLN A 53 -0.31 -15.60 16.63
CA GLN A 53 -0.32 -16.97 16.10
C GLN A 53 -1.52 -17.20 15.18
N SER A 54 -2.71 -16.73 15.59
CA SER A 54 -3.91 -16.83 14.75
C SER A 54 -3.84 -15.97 13.47
N LEU A 55 -3.12 -14.85 13.49
CA LEU A 55 -3.02 -13.94 12.35
C LEU A 55 -2.08 -14.49 11.26
N PHE A 56 -1.01 -15.18 11.68
CA PHE A 56 -0.03 -15.81 10.79
C PHE A 56 -0.31 -17.28 10.48
N ASP A 57 -1.41 -17.83 11.00
CA ASP A 57 -1.84 -19.20 10.71
C ASP A 57 -2.29 -19.32 9.24
N PRO A 58 -1.58 -20.10 8.39
CA PRO A 58 -1.94 -20.26 6.98
C PRO A 58 -3.33 -20.88 6.80
N ASP A 59 -3.80 -21.72 7.74
CA ASP A 59 -5.09 -22.41 7.63
C ASP A 59 -6.29 -21.45 7.81
N ARG A 60 -6.07 -20.29 8.44
CA ARG A 60 -7.10 -19.26 8.60
C ARG A 60 -7.37 -18.49 7.30
N SER A 61 -6.41 -18.43 6.38
CA SER A 61 -6.60 -17.82 5.05
C SER A 61 -7.70 -18.52 4.23
N HIS A 62 -7.99 -19.79 4.53
CA HIS A 62 -9.04 -20.58 3.91
C HIS A 62 -10.39 -20.51 4.63
N GLN A 63 -10.43 -19.99 5.87
CA GLN A 63 -11.68 -19.61 6.52
C GLN A 63 -12.15 -18.27 5.97
N LYS A 64 -12.58 -18.29 4.71
CA LYS A 64 -13.49 -17.28 4.16
C LYS A 64 -14.51 -16.95 5.24
N ARG A 65 -14.66 -15.65 5.57
CA ARG A 65 -15.75 -15.17 6.41
C ARG A 65 -17.01 -15.93 6.01
N ASN A 66 -17.73 -16.48 6.97
CA ASN A 66 -18.96 -17.27 6.77
C ASN A 66 -20.12 -16.35 6.30
N MET A 67 -19.88 -15.60 5.22
CA MET A 67 -20.68 -14.50 4.66
C MET A 67 -20.92 -14.77 3.18
N ASN A 68 -21.48 -15.94 2.89
CA ASN A 68 -21.70 -16.45 1.53
C ASN A 68 -22.64 -15.58 0.65
N SER A 69 -23.30 -14.54 1.18
CA SER A 69 -24.11 -13.62 0.35
C SER A 69 -23.53 -12.21 0.22
N CYS A 70 -22.49 -11.85 0.98
CA CYS A 70 -21.87 -10.51 0.97
C CYS A 70 -20.52 -10.51 0.21
N TYR A 71 -19.95 -11.70 -0.02
CA TYR A 71 -18.62 -11.90 -0.61
C TYR A 71 -18.47 -11.28 -2.00
N GLU A 72 -19.42 -11.47 -2.92
CA GLU A 72 -19.30 -10.97 -4.30
C GLU A 72 -19.28 -9.43 -4.37
N LEU A 73 -20.14 -8.76 -3.59
CA LEU A 73 -20.21 -7.29 -3.56
C LEU A 73 -18.97 -6.66 -2.89
N VAL A 74 -18.44 -7.34 -1.86
CA VAL A 74 -17.19 -6.99 -1.18
C VAL A 74 -16.01 -7.10 -2.14
N THR A 75 -15.92 -8.17 -2.94
CA THR A 75 -14.83 -8.34 -3.91
C THR A 75 -14.86 -7.39 -5.11
N SER A 76 -16.04 -6.85 -5.48
CA SER A 76 -16.19 -5.95 -6.64
C SER A 76 -16.09 -4.45 -6.32
N SER A 77 -15.99 -4.08 -5.04
CA SER A 77 -16.02 -2.68 -4.64
C SER A 77 -14.71 -1.96 -4.98
N SER A 78 -14.80 -0.85 -5.73
CA SER A 78 -13.69 0.07 -5.98
C SER A 78 -13.37 0.96 -4.78
N LEU A 79 -14.23 0.98 -3.75
CA LEU A 79 -14.14 1.92 -2.63
C LEU A 79 -12.77 1.90 -1.92
N PRO A 80 -12.16 0.73 -1.60
CA PRO A 80 -10.85 0.72 -0.96
C PRO A 80 -9.79 1.48 -1.77
N ARG A 81 -9.88 1.44 -3.11
CA ARG A 81 -8.98 2.21 -3.99
C ARG A 81 -9.30 3.70 -3.98
N GLU A 82 -10.59 4.06 -3.96
CA GLU A 82 -11.04 5.46 -3.96
C GLU A 82 -10.63 6.23 -2.71
N ILE A 83 -10.47 5.55 -1.57
CA ILE A 83 -10.07 6.14 -0.29
C ILE A 83 -8.62 5.85 0.08
N HIS A 84 -7.84 5.18 -0.77
CA HIS A 84 -6.49 4.68 -0.46
C HIS A 84 -6.42 3.80 0.80
N GLY A 85 -7.41 2.93 1.00
CA GLY A 85 -7.43 1.89 2.05
C GLY A 85 -6.79 0.58 1.59
N ALA A 86 -6.78 -0.44 2.46
CA ALA A 86 -6.34 -1.79 2.11
C ALA A 86 -7.48 -2.63 1.50
N PRO A 87 -7.17 -3.68 0.70
CA PRO A 87 -8.18 -4.61 0.18
C PRO A 87 -8.98 -5.29 1.31
N LEU A 88 -10.25 -5.62 1.04
CA LEU A 88 -11.24 -6.03 2.04
C LEU A 88 -10.98 -7.39 2.73
N GLU A 89 -10.10 -8.21 2.15
CA GLU A 89 -9.66 -9.50 2.70
C GLU A 89 -8.14 -9.53 2.95
N SER A 90 -7.50 -8.36 3.00
CA SER A 90 -6.06 -8.28 3.22
C SER A 90 -5.67 -8.52 4.68
N PHE A 91 -4.41 -8.92 4.84
CA PHE A 91 -3.71 -8.99 6.12
C PHE A 91 -3.85 -7.70 6.96
N ILE A 92 -3.86 -6.54 6.30
CA ILE A 92 -3.94 -5.23 6.95
C ILE A 92 -5.26 -5.05 7.71
N LEU A 93 -6.38 -5.48 7.14
CA LEU A 93 -7.66 -5.36 7.84
C LEU A 93 -7.75 -6.24 9.07
N GLN A 94 -7.15 -7.43 9.02
CA GLN A 94 -7.08 -8.31 10.19
C GLN A 94 -6.26 -7.67 11.31
N ILE A 95 -5.14 -7.03 10.96
CA ILE A 95 -4.37 -6.21 11.92
C ILE A 95 -5.23 -5.09 12.47
N SER A 96 -5.93 -4.34 11.63
CA SER A 96 -6.77 -3.22 12.05
C SER A 96 -7.89 -3.63 13.01
N GLU A 97 -8.57 -4.75 12.72
CA GLU A 97 -9.60 -5.30 13.59
C GLU A 97 -9.03 -5.67 14.97
N ILE A 98 -7.90 -6.39 14.99
CA ILE A 98 -7.26 -6.83 16.23
C ILE A 98 -6.76 -5.63 17.04
N ILE A 99 -6.08 -4.68 16.39
CA ILE A 99 -5.50 -3.52 17.08
C ILE A 99 -6.60 -2.66 17.73
N GLY A 100 -7.76 -2.56 17.07
CA GLY A 100 -8.95 -1.85 17.58
C GLY A 100 -9.56 -2.48 18.84
N THR A 101 -9.24 -3.74 19.15
CA THR A 101 -9.73 -4.39 20.39
C THR A 101 -8.92 -4.03 21.64
N PHE A 102 -7.72 -3.48 21.47
CA PHE A 102 -6.88 -3.10 22.60
C PHE A 102 -7.35 -1.79 23.24
N LYS A 103 -7.33 -1.74 24.57
CA LYS A 103 -7.74 -0.55 25.34
C LYS A 103 -6.62 0.44 25.60
N THR A 104 -5.37 0.05 25.36
CA THR A 104 -4.20 0.86 25.70
C THR A 104 -3.26 0.98 24.50
N LEU A 105 -2.68 2.17 24.33
CA LEU A 105 -1.66 2.43 23.31
C LEU A 105 -0.44 1.52 23.48
N ARG A 106 -0.12 1.15 24.73
CA ARG A 106 0.97 0.20 25.03
C ARG A 106 0.70 -1.17 24.41
N ASN A 107 -0.51 -1.73 24.57
CA ASN A 107 -0.83 -3.04 24.01
C ASN A 107 -0.89 -2.99 22.47
N MET A 108 -1.40 -1.90 21.89
CA MET A 108 -1.33 -1.66 20.44
C MET A 108 0.13 -1.63 19.94
N ALA A 109 1.01 -0.93 20.67
CA ALA A 109 2.43 -0.84 20.34
C ALA A 109 3.17 -2.18 20.45
N LEU A 110 2.91 -2.92 21.52
CA LEU A 110 3.47 -4.28 21.71
C LEU A 110 3.01 -5.23 20.61
N PHE A 111 1.72 -5.21 20.27
CA PHE A 111 1.17 -6.03 19.20
C PHE A 111 1.85 -5.72 17.87
N TRP A 112 1.91 -4.44 17.47
CA TRP A 112 2.55 -4.03 16.22
C TRP A 112 4.03 -4.43 16.14
N LEU A 113 4.82 -4.18 17.19
CA LEU A 113 6.24 -4.55 17.16
C LEU A 113 6.44 -6.07 17.05
N ARG A 114 5.54 -6.87 17.62
CA ARG A 114 5.55 -8.31 17.41
C ARG A 114 5.14 -8.70 15.98
N ILE A 115 4.20 -7.98 15.35
CA ILE A 115 3.92 -8.15 13.90
C ILE A 115 5.18 -7.92 13.08
N VAL A 116 5.91 -6.82 13.30
CA VAL A 116 7.14 -6.51 12.56
C VAL A 116 8.20 -7.60 12.76
N ASN A 117 8.33 -8.13 13.98
CA ASN A 117 9.24 -9.25 14.25
C ASN A 117 8.83 -10.54 13.53
N GLU A 118 7.54 -10.84 13.44
CA GLU A 118 7.06 -11.99 12.67
C GLU A 118 7.24 -11.80 11.16
N LEU A 119 7.01 -10.60 10.63
CA LEU A 119 7.30 -10.29 9.21
C LEU A 119 8.80 -10.50 8.90
N ARG A 120 9.67 -10.08 9.81
CA ARG A 120 11.12 -10.31 9.71
C ARG A 120 11.46 -11.80 9.78
N ARG A 121 10.79 -12.57 10.65
CA ARG A 121 10.94 -14.03 10.71
C ARG A 121 10.53 -14.69 9.39
N LEU A 122 9.38 -14.32 8.84
CA LEU A 122 8.89 -14.86 7.55
C LEU A 122 9.87 -14.58 6.41
N TRP A 123 10.45 -13.37 6.36
CA TRP A 123 11.47 -13.03 5.37
C TRP A 123 12.70 -13.95 5.47
N TYR A 124 13.26 -14.14 6.66
CA TYR A 124 14.42 -15.01 6.85
C TYR A 124 14.12 -16.51 6.65
N GLU A 125 12.88 -16.93 6.88
CA GLU A 125 12.42 -18.30 6.62
C GLU A 125 11.90 -18.49 5.20
N GLU A 126 11.99 -17.47 4.33
CA GLU A 126 11.54 -17.51 2.94
C GLU A 126 10.06 -17.91 2.78
N GLN A 127 9.24 -17.48 3.73
CA GLN A 127 7.79 -17.69 3.76
C GLN A 127 7.05 -16.42 3.34
N TYR A 128 5.96 -16.61 2.60
CA TYR A 128 5.10 -15.52 2.18
C TYR A 128 4.23 -15.00 3.31
N ILE A 129 3.95 -13.69 3.30
CA ILE A 129 2.99 -13.06 4.18
C ILE A 129 1.58 -13.53 3.79
N PRO A 130 0.79 -14.12 4.72
CA PRO A 130 -0.56 -14.58 4.43
C PRO A 130 -1.49 -13.44 3.99
N GLY A 131 -2.33 -13.67 2.98
CA GLY A 131 -3.30 -12.67 2.51
C GLY A 131 -2.70 -11.50 1.73
N ILE A 132 -1.42 -11.59 1.35
CA ILE A 132 -0.74 -10.68 0.42
C ILE A 132 -0.39 -11.48 -0.86
N PRO A 133 -0.58 -10.94 -2.07
CA PRO A 133 -0.19 -11.61 -3.31
C PRO A 133 1.30 -11.98 -3.35
N PHE A 134 1.65 -13.01 -4.13
CA PHE A 134 3.01 -13.54 -4.14
C PHE A 134 4.00 -12.77 -5.04
N ASP A 135 3.57 -12.29 -6.20
CA ASP A 135 4.48 -11.75 -7.24
C ASP A 135 3.86 -10.54 -7.97
N ASP A 136 2.95 -9.83 -7.29
CA ASP A 136 2.28 -8.65 -7.86
C ASP A 136 3.13 -7.40 -7.62
N VAL A 137 3.15 -6.48 -8.60
CA VAL A 137 3.73 -5.15 -8.38
C VAL A 137 2.93 -4.35 -7.33
N PRO A 138 3.57 -3.46 -6.55
CA PRO A 138 2.88 -2.63 -5.59
C PRO A 138 1.75 -1.84 -6.24
N ASP A 139 0.55 -1.93 -5.67
CA ASP A 139 -0.63 -1.30 -6.23
C ASP A 139 -0.86 0.06 -5.57
N LEU A 140 -0.55 1.12 -6.32
CA LEU A 140 -0.62 2.51 -5.87
C LEU A 140 -2.04 2.98 -5.51
N GLY A 141 -3.07 2.19 -5.86
CA GLY A 141 -4.45 2.46 -5.45
C GLY A 141 -4.73 2.11 -4.00
N TYR A 142 -3.89 1.31 -3.33
CA TYR A 142 -4.09 0.92 -1.93
C TYR A 142 -3.16 1.68 -0.98
N CYS A 143 -3.42 1.57 0.33
CA CYS A 143 -2.59 2.21 1.35
C CYS A 143 -1.11 1.78 1.26
N LEU A 144 -0.20 2.69 1.63
CA LEU A 144 1.25 2.47 1.59
C LEU A 144 1.68 1.20 2.34
N LEU A 145 1.09 0.92 3.50
CA LEU A 145 1.38 -0.26 4.29
C LEU A 145 1.10 -1.55 3.51
N TYR A 146 0.00 -1.59 2.74
CA TYR A 146 -0.29 -2.73 1.88
C TYR A 146 0.74 -2.86 0.75
N GLN A 147 1.09 -1.73 0.10
CA GLN A 147 2.11 -1.69 -0.94
C GLN A 147 3.47 -2.22 -0.44
N GLN A 148 3.88 -1.82 0.76
CA GLN A 148 5.12 -2.28 1.41
C GLN A 148 5.10 -3.79 1.66
N LEU A 149 3.98 -4.36 2.10
CA LEU A 149 3.88 -5.82 2.25
C LEU A 149 3.90 -6.55 0.90
N GLN A 150 3.32 -5.98 -0.16
CA GLN A 150 3.45 -6.53 -1.51
C GLN A 150 4.91 -6.58 -1.96
N VAL A 151 5.70 -5.52 -1.69
CA VAL A 151 7.14 -5.52 -1.99
C VAL A 151 7.84 -6.71 -1.33
N ILE A 152 7.56 -7.00 -0.05
CA ILE A 152 8.21 -8.12 0.66
C ILE A 152 7.94 -9.46 -0.04
N ASN A 153 6.69 -9.76 -0.38
CA ASN A 153 6.35 -11.01 -1.06
C ASN A 153 6.94 -11.09 -2.48
N THR A 154 6.88 -10.00 -3.24
CA THR A 154 7.40 -9.94 -4.60
C THR A 154 8.92 -10.04 -4.63
N CYS A 155 9.62 -9.42 -3.67
CA CYS A 155 11.05 -9.62 -3.44
C CYS A 155 11.39 -11.10 -3.21
N LEU A 156 10.59 -11.79 -2.41
CA LEU A 156 10.80 -13.22 -2.14
C LEU A 156 10.59 -14.07 -3.41
N SER A 157 9.57 -13.77 -4.21
CA SER A 157 9.34 -14.44 -5.50
C SER A 157 10.48 -14.19 -6.49
N ARG A 158 10.97 -12.95 -6.58
CA ARG A 158 12.15 -12.60 -7.39
C ARG A 158 13.39 -13.35 -6.97
N LYS A 159 13.66 -13.44 -5.66
CA LYS A 159 14.79 -14.20 -5.10
C LYS A 159 14.71 -15.68 -5.50
N LYS A 160 13.56 -16.32 -5.28
CA LYS A 160 13.33 -17.72 -5.70
C LYS A 160 13.50 -17.93 -7.20
N ARG A 161 12.97 -17.03 -8.04
CA ARG A 161 13.13 -17.09 -9.51
C ARG A 161 14.59 -16.91 -9.92
N ARG A 162 15.33 -16.00 -9.27
CA ARG A 162 16.76 -15.80 -9.50
C ARG A 162 17.59 -17.03 -9.14
N ASP A 163 17.29 -17.68 -8.03
CA ASP A 163 18.02 -18.89 -7.61
C ASP A 163 17.82 -20.04 -8.61
N ILE A 164 16.56 -20.30 -8.99
CA ILE A 164 16.22 -21.32 -9.99
C ILE A 164 16.91 -21.02 -11.33
N ALA A 165 16.86 -19.76 -11.78
CA ALA A 165 17.45 -19.38 -13.06
C ALA A 165 18.98 -19.43 -13.04
N THR A 166 19.62 -19.11 -11.91
CA THR A 166 21.06 -19.22 -11.72
C THR A 166 21.50 -20.69 -11.79
N GLU A 167 20.79 -21.58 -11.10
CA GLU A 167 21.05 -23.02 -11.15
C GLU A 167 20.85 -23.57 -12.59
N ALA A 168 19.78 -23.16 -13.27
CA ALA A 168 19.52 -23.57 -14.66
C ALA A 168 20.64 -23.11 -15.61
N LEU A 169 21.11 -21.88 -15.46
CA LEU A 169 22.20 -21.33 -16.26
C LEU A 169 23.53 -22.04 -15.99
N ASP A 170 23.85 -22.33 -14.74
CA ASP A 170 25.10 -23.04 -14.40
C ASP A 170 25.07 -24.50 -14.85
N ASN A 171 23.90 -25.16 -14.82
CA ASN A 171 23.70 -26.47 -15.43
C ASN A 171 23.91 -26.44 -16.95
N MET A 172 23.37 -25.43 -17.63
CA MET A 172 23.55 -25.23 -19.08
C MET A 172 25.04 -25.06 -19.44
N ILE A 173 25.78 -24.23 -18.69
CA ILE A 173 27.21 -24.00 -18.91
C ILE A 173 28.02 -25.28 -18.70
N ARG A 174 27.68 -26.07 -17.68
CA ARG A 174 28.33 -27.37 -17.41
C ARG A 174 28.05 -28.41 -18.50
N GLU A 175 26.84 -28.44 -19.04
CA GLU A 175 26.48 -29.32 -20.15
C GLU A 175 27.25 -28.95 -21.42
N ALA A 176 27.26 -27.68 -21.80
CA ALA A 176 28.02 -27.20 -22.97
C ALA A 176 29.52 -27.48 -22.87
N SER A 177 30.09 -27.42 -21.66
CA SER A 177 31.50 -27.74 -21.42
C SER A 177 31.80 -29.23 -21.66
N ARG A 178 30.85 -30.12 -21.34
CA ARG A 178 30.97 -31.57 -21.58
C ARG A 178 30.84 -31.93 -23.05
N ASP A 179 29.90 -31.28 -23.75
CA ASP A 179 29.69 -31.51 -25.19
C ASP A 179 30.93 -31.14 -26.00
N SER A 180 31.63 -30.07 -25.60
CA SER A 180 32.91 -29.66 -26.19
C SER A 180 34.01 -30.72 -26.06
N GLU A 181 34.05 -31.47 -24.95
CA GLU A 181 35.01 -32.57 -24.75
C GLU A 181 34.64 -33.82 -25.56
N THR A 182 33.34 -34.13 -25.71
CA THR A 182 32.87 -35.30 -26.48
C THR A 182 32.92 -35.14 -28.00
N LEU A 183 32.97 -33.91 -28.53
CA LEU A 183 33.17 -33.66 -29.97
C LEU A 183 34.57 -34.09 -30.48
N SER A 184 35.49 -34.45 -29.58
CA SER A 184 36.80 -35.02 -29.93
C SER A 184 36.77 -36.55 -30.16
N SER A 185 35.65 -37.23 -29.89
CA SER A 185 35.53 -38.67 -30.10
C SER A 185 34.10 -39.09 -30.45
N SER A 186 33.92 -39.48 -31.72
CA SER A 186 32.78 -40.17 -32.35
C SER A 186 31.58 -39.32 -32.83
N GLU A 187 31.37 -39.39 -34.15
CA GLU A 187 30.18 -38.94 -34.87
C GLU A 187 28.98 -39.83 -34.52
N SER A 188 28.18 -39.42 -33.54
CA SER A 188 26.72 -39.61 -33.49
C SER A 188 26.25 -39.24 -32.09
N ASN A 189 25.54 -38.13 -31.91
CA ASN A 189 24.50 -38.00 -30.90
C ASN A 189 23.63 -36.78 -31.16
N VAL A 190 22.33 -36.97 -30.95
CA VAL A 190 21.25 -36.00 -31.12
C VAL A 190 21.54 -34.74 -30.27
N PRO A 191 21.35 -33.51 -30.79
CA PRO A 191 21.60 -32.29 -30.00
C PRO A 191 20.73 -32.29 -28.74
N SER A 192 21.34 -32.06 -27.57
CA SER A 192 20.61 -31.78 -26.34
C SER A 192 19.61 -30.66 -26.61
N LYS A 193 18.31 -30.95 -26.43
CA LYS A 193 17.15 -30.15 -26.88
C LYS A 193 17.06 -28.71 -26.33
N HIS A 194 18.05 -28.25 -25.54
CA HIS A 194 18.02 -26.98 -24.81
C HIS A 194 19.23 -26.06 -25.04
N LEU A 195 20.32 -26.51 -25.65
CA LEU A 195 21.49 -25.65 -25.92
C LEU A 195 21.31 -24.92 -27.26
N MET A 196 21.23 -23.59 -27.19
CA MET A 196 21.07 -22.72 -28.36
C MET A 196 22.41 -22.08 -28.72
N TYR A 197 22.85 -22.23 -29.97
CA TYR A 197 24.11 -21.64 -30.45
C TYR A 197 23.83 -20.55 -31.48
N ALA A 198 24.79 -19.64 -31.66
CA ALA A 198 24.82 -18.65 -32.73
C ALA A 198 26.14 -18.74 -33.48
N ARG A 199 26.10 -18.66 -34.81
CA ARG A 199 27.31 -18.49 -35.60
C ARG A 199 27.72 -17.01 -35.59
N VAL A 200 28.94 -16.75 -35.17
CA VAL A 200 29.55 -15.41 -35.26
C VAL A 200 30.28 -15.23 -36.60
N ALA A 201 30.69 -14.00 -36.93
CA ALA A 201 31.35 -13.68 -38.20
C ALA A 201 32.64 -14.48 -38.47
N SER A 202 33.34 -14.95 -37.41
CA SER A 202 34.49 -15.85 -37.53
C SER A 202 34.14 -17.28 -37.97
N GLY A 203 32.84 -17.62 -38.02
CA GLY A 203 32.33 -18.96 -38.30
C GLY A 203 32.22 -19.86 -37.07
N GLU A 204 32.74 -19.43 -35.91
CA GLU A 204 32.64 -20.12 -34.63
C GLU A 204 31.19 -20.18 -34.12
N LEU A 205 30.83 -21.29 -33.46
CA LEU A 205 29.54 -21.46 -32.79
C LEU A 205 29.68 -21.09 -31.32
N VAL A 206 28.98 -20.02 -30.92
CA VAL A 206 28.98 -19.52 -29.54
C VAL A 206 27.64 -19.84 -28.89
N LEU A 207 27.67 -20.35 -27.66
CA LEU A 207 26.46 -20.63 -26.89
C LEU A 207 25.74 -19.33 -26.53
N ARG A 208 24.42 -19.29 -26.73
CA ARG A 208 23.55 -18.18 -26.34
C ARG A 208 23.20 -18.32 -24.86
N LEU A 209 23.55 -17.32 -24.07
CA LEU A 209 23.28 -17.30 -22.62
C LEU A 209 22.13 -16.36 -22.32
N GLY A 210 21.10 -16.86 -21.63
CA GLY A 210 19.92 -16.06 -21.26
C GLY A 210 19.03 -15.70 -22.44
N ALA A 211 19.02 -16.50 -23.52
CA ALA A 211 18.04 -16.39 -24.59
C ALA A 211 16.69 -16.97 -24.12
N ASP A 212 15.61 -16.21 -24.27
CA ASP A 212 14.26 -16.63 -23.89
C ASP A 212 13.53 -17.27 -25.08
N PHE A 213 13.12 -16.46 -26.05
CA PHE A 213 12.45 -16.90 -27.27
C PHE A 213 13.01 -16.21 -28.52
N GLN A 214 12.87 -16.86 -29.66
CA GLN A 214 13.27 -16.30 -30.95
C GLN A 214 12.32 -15.16 -31.36
N CYS A 215 12.86 -14.04 -31.81
CA CYS A 215 12.07 -12.94 -32.34
C CYS A 215 11.65 -13.21 -33.79
N ASP A 216 10.35 -13.08 -34.06
CA ASP A 216 9.81 -13.27 -35.41
C ASP A 216 10.30 -12.17 -36.37
N GLY A 217 10.85 -12.58 -37.51
CA GLY A 217 11.26 -11.66 -38.58
C GLY A 217 12.53 -10.83 -38.33
N LEU A 218 13.22 -11.05 -37.20
CA LEU A 218 14.50 -10.40 -36.90
C LEU A 218 15.68 -11.38 -37.08
N THR A 219 16.60 -11.00 -37.95
CA THR A 219 17.90 -11.66 -38.14
C THR A 219 19.03 -10.67 -37.88
N MET A 220 20.15 -11.17 -37.33
CA MET A 220 21.36 -10.40 -37.10
C MET A 220 21.91 -9.90 -38.43
N LEU A 221 22.26 -8.60 -38.49
CA LEU A 221 22.65 -7.95 -39.74
C LEU A 221 23.95 -8.49 -40.33
N GLU A 222 24.90 -8.92 -39.49
CA GLU A 222 26.21 -9.39 -39.95
C GLU A 222 26.20 -10.87 -40.36
N THR A 223 25.52 -11.73 -39.60
CA THR A 223 25.61 -13.19 -39.78
C THR A 223 24.35 -13.83 -40.38
N GLY A 224 23.22 -13.12 -40.39
CA GLY A 224 21.92 -13.64 -40.84
C GLY A 224 21.26 -14.64 -39.87
N GLU A 225 21.89 -14.93 -38.72
CA GLU A 225 21.33 -15.77 -37.67
C GLU A 225 20.08 -15.13 -37.03
N PRO A 226 19.13 -15.91 -36.52
CA PRO A 226 17.95 -15.36 -35.84
C PRO A 226 18.32 -14.57 -34.58
N VAL A 227 17.59 -13.49 -34.32
CA VAL A 227 17.67 -12.74 -33.05
C VAL A 227 16.79 -13.43 -32.01
N TYR A 228 17.31 -13.57 -30.80
CA TYR A 228 16.58 -14.04 -29.63
C TYR A 228 16.35 -12.89 -28.66
N SER A 229 15.14 -12.82 -28.10
CA SER A 229 14.85 -11.91 -27.00
C SER A 229 15.64 -12.39 -25.77
N PRO A 230 16.47 -11.54 -25.16
CA PRO A 230 17.15 -11.88 -23.92
C PRO A 230 16.17 -11.88 -22.75
N ILE A 231 16.46 -12.71 -21.74
CA ILE A 231 15.92 -12.52 -20.40
C ILE A 231 16.59 -11.26 -19.83
N THR A 232 15.80 -10.27 -19.44
CA THR A 232 16.27 -9.01 -18.83
C THR A 232 16.07 -9.02 -17.32
N GLN A 233 16.81 -8.15 -16.62
CA GLN A 233 16.55 -7.91 -15.20
C GLN A 233 15.21 -7.20 -15.01
N GLU A 234 14.49 -7.60 -13.97
CA GLU A 234 13.27 -6.90 -13.56
C GLU A 234 13.58 -5.52 -12.97
N GLY A 235 12.75 -4.54 -13.32
CA GLY A 235 12.87 -3.18 -12.81
C GLY A 235 12.57 -3.06 -11.30
N PRO A 236 12.90 -1.91 -10.70
CA PRO A 236 12.68 -1.69 -9.27
C PRO A 236 11.19 -1.75 -8.90
N LEU A 237 10.89 -2.24 -7.70
CA LEU A 237 9.54 -2.19 -7.12
C LEU A 237 9.32 -0.79 -6.53
N LEU A 238 8.30 -0.09 -7.00
CA LEU A 238 8.07 1.31 -6.67
C LEU A 238 6.77 1.45 -5.85
N THR A 239 6.92 1.74 -4.57
CA THR A 239 5.83 2.19 -3.69
C THR A 239 5.65 3.70 -3.79
N GLU A 240 4.52 4.22 -3.32
CA GLU A 240 4.18 5.65 -3.41
C GLU A 240 5.26 6.56 -2.79
N ASP A 241 5.79 6.19 -1.62
CA ASP A 241 6.87 6.92 -0.95
C ASP A 241 8.17 6.91 -1.76
N VAL A 242 8.56 5.77 -2.30
CA VAL A 242 9.76 5.63 -3.15
C VAL A 242 9.61 6.42 -4.46
N ILE A 243 8.41 6.44 -5.06
CA ILE A 243 8.13 7.26 -6.25
C ILE A 243 8.33 8.73 -5.92
N ARG A 244 7.69 9.22 -4.85
CA ARG A 244 7.81 10.62 -4.42
C ARG A 244 9.26 11.01 -4.13
N GLU A 245 10.00 10.17 -3.41
CA GLU A 245 11.41 10.40 -3.13
C GLU A 245 12.27 10.43 -4.40
N THR A 246 12.00 9.52 -5.34
CA THR A 246 12.70 9.46 -6.63
C THR A 246 12.43 10.71 -7.46
N GLU A 247 11.18 11.15 -7.54
CA GLU A 247 10.79 12.38 -8.24
C GLU A 247 11.47 13.60 -7.63
N GLU A 248 11.45 13.74 -6.30
CA GLU A 248 12.15 14.83 -5.60
C GLU A 248 13.66 14.81 -5.85
N PHE A 249 14.26 13.63 -5.85
CA PHE A 249 15.68 13.47 -6.13
C PHE A 249 16.03 13.87 -7.57
N VAL A 250 15.22 13.43 -8.54
CA VAL A 250 15.39 13.80 -9.96
C VAL A 250 15.21 15.30 -10.15
N LEU A 251 14.20 15.92 -9.54
CA LEU A 251 14.00 17.36 -9.59
C LEU A 251 15.16 18.15 -8.98
N ARG A 252 15.79 17.62 -7.92
CA ARG A 252 16.90 18.27 -7.22
C ARG A 252 18.24 18.10 -7.94
N THR A 253 18.48 16.94 -8.54
CA THR A 253 19.80 16.57 -9.10
C THR A 253 19.87 16.62 -10.62
N GLY A 254 18.73 16.61 -11.31
CA GLY A 254 18.65 16.46 -12.77
C GLY A 254 19.17 15.10 -13.27
N SER A 255 19.33 14.11 -12.39
CA SER A 255 19.94 12.82 -12.72
C SER A 255 19.02 11.91 -13.53
N VAL A 256 19.59 11.24 -14.54
CA VAL A 256 18.94 10.21 -15.37
C VAL A 256 19.52 8.81 -15.08
N GLY A 257 20.22 8.65 -13.95
CA GLY A 257 21.07 7.49 -13.66
C GLY A 257 20.34 6.14 -13.65
N ALA A 258 19.09 6.09 -13.20
CA ALA A 258 18.29 4.86 -13.17
C ALA A 258 18.03 4.32 -14.59
N GLY A 259 17.67 5.21 -15.53
CA GLY A 259 17.44 4.83 -16.93
C GLY A 259 18.70 4.33 -17.63
N CYS A 260 19.87 4.89 -17.28
CA CYS A 260 21.16 4.45 -17.84
C CYS A 260 21.54 3.05 -17.37
N SER A 261 21.24 2.72 -16.10
CA SER A 261 21.57 1.42 -15.50
C SER A 261 20.72 0.30 -16.11
N GLN A 262 19.41 0.52 -16.28
CA GLN A 262 18.53 -0.43 -16.97
C GLN A 262 19.00 -0.67 -18.42
N LEU A 263 19.29 0.42 -19.17
CA LEU A 263 19.74 0.31 -20.54
C LEU A 263 21.04 -0.50 -20.66
N LEU A 264 22.01 -0.27 -19.77
CA LEU A 264 23.25 -1.03 -19.73
C LEU A 264 23.00 -2.52 -19.45
N SER A 265 22.13 -2.84 -18.48
CA SER A 265 21.70 -4.21 -18.17
C SER A 265 21.07 -4.90 -19.39
N ASP A 266 20.17 -4.22 -20.09
CA ASP A 266 19.49 -4.75 -21.28
C ASP A 266 20.48 -5.02 -22.42
N MET A 267 21.44 -4.11 -22.65
CA MET A 267 22.51 -4.30 -23.64
C MET A 267 23.39 -5.51 -23.32
N GLN A 268 23.78 -5.67 -22.05
CA GLN A 268 24.59 -6.81 -21.61
C GLN A 268 23.86 -8.14 -21.82
N ALA A 269 22.56 -8.19 -21.48
CA ALA A 269 21.72 -9.36 -21.66
C ALA A 269 21.52 -9.69 -23.14
N PHE A 270 21.26 -8.68 -23.97
CA PHE A 270 21.10 -8.86 -25.42
C PHE A 270 22.35 -9.42 -26.08
N LYS A 271 23.54 -8.90 -25.72
CA LYS A 271 24.82 -9.41 -26.21
C LYS A 271 25.09 -10.86 -25.79
N ALA A 272 24.64 -11.26 -24.60
CA ALA A 272 24.77 -12.64 -24.12
C ALA A 272 23.83 -13.61 -24.88
N ALA A 273 22.60 -13.18 -25.17
CA ALA A 273 21.63 -13.97 -25.91
C ALA A 273 21.91 -14.01 -27.42
N ASN A 274 22.60 -13.00 -27.96
CA ASN A 274 22.91 -12.85 -29.38
C ASN A 274 24.42 -12.60 -29.60
N PRO A 275 25.26 -13.65 -29.55
CA PRO A 275 26.68 -13.53 -29.84
C PRO A 275 26.95 -12.94 -31.22
N GLY A 276 27.77 -11.90 -31.30
CA GLY A 276 28.09 -11.21 -32.55
C GLY A 276 27.05 -10.18 -33.01
N CYS A 277 26.09 -9.82 -32.16
CA CYS A 277 25.12 -8.77 -32.50
C CYS A 277 25.75 -7.37 -32.56
N LEU A 278 25.14 -6.50 -33.37
CA LEU A 278 25.50 -5.09 -33.47
C LEU A 278 24.54 -4.19 -32.67
N LEU A 279 24.91 -2.92 -32.48
CA LEU A 279 24.04 -1.93 -31.84
C LEU A 279 22.72 -1.77 -32.61
N GLU A 280 22.80 -1.85 -33.93
CA GLU A 280 21.67 -1.82 -34.85
C GLU A 280 20.68 -2.96 -34.60
N ASP A 281 21.18 -4.18 -34.32
CA ASP A 281 20.33 -5.32 -33.97
C ASP A 281 19.62 -5.11 -32.63
N PHE A 282 20.33 -4.54 -31.65
CA PHE A 282 19.75 -4.17 -30.37
C PHE A 282 18.67 -3.11 -30.51
N VAL A 283 18.91 -2.05 -31.30
CA VAL A 283 17.93 -0.98 -31.53
C VAL A 283 16.68 -1.51 -32.22
N ARG A 284 16.83 -2.39 -33.21
CA ARG A 284 15.69 -3.03 -33.89
C ARG A 284 14.80 -3.84 -32.92
N TRP A 285 15.37 -4.36 -31.83
CA TRP A 285 14.65 -5.08 -30.79
C TRP A 285 14.11 -4.15 -29.68
N HIS A 286 14.95 -3.32 -29.08
CA HIS A 286 14.64 -2.50 -27.90
C HIS A 286 13.89 -1.22 -28.22
N SER A 287 14.21 -0.58 -29.35
CA SER A 287 13.57 0.65 -29.81
C SER A 287 13.31 0.62 -31.32
N PRO A 288 12.37 -0.22 -31.81
CA PRO A 288 12.03 -0.29 -33.23
C PRO A 288 11.77 1.07 -33.90
N PRO A 289 11.17 2.09 -33.23
CA PRO A 289 11.01 3.43 -33.81
C PRO A 289 12.32 4.16 -34.14
N ASP A 290 13.45 3.77 -33.53
CA ASP A 290 14.77 4.32 -33.81
C ASP A 290 15.50 3.69 -34.99
N TRP A 291 14.88 2.69 -35.61
CA TRP A 291 15.38 2.08 -36.82
C TRP A 291 14.66 2.66 -38.05
N THR A 292 15.41 3.26 -38.97
CA THR A 292 14.85 3.81 -40.21
C THR A 292 15.16 2.90 -41.38
N ASN A 293 14.12 2.43 -42.08
CA ASN A 293 14.31 1.67 -43.31
C ASN A 293 14.72 2.63 -44.42
N THR A 294 15.89 2.40 -45.02
CA THR A 294 16.31 3.11 -46.23
C THR A 294 15.51 2.55 -47.41
N LYS A 295 14.27 3.00 -47.61
CA LYS A 295 13.56 2.78 -48.88
C LYS A 295 13.28 4.12 -49.57
N GLN A 296 14.05 4.31 -50.64
CA GLN A 296 13.69 4.95 -51.93
C GLN A 296 13.40 6.46 -51.95
N ASN A 297 14.47 7.25 -52.07
CA ASN A 297 14.50 8.47 -52.89
C ASN A 297 15.37 8.23 -54.13
N SER A 298 15.05 7.19 -54.90
CA SER A 298 15.57 7.03 -56.27
C SER A 298 14.41 6.59 -57.14
N ASP A 299 14.30 7.25 -58.28
CA ASP A 299 13.19 7.29 -59.23
C ASP A 299 12.54 5.93 -59.57
N PRO A 300 11.26 5.95 -59.98
CA PRO A 300 10.51 4.75 -60.33
C PRO A 300 10.86 4.29 -61.75
N ASP A 301 12.07 3.76 -61.97
CA ASP A 301 12.38 3.00 -63.18
C ASP A 301 13.59 2.09 -62.95
N ASP A 302 13.38 0.90 -62.38
CA ASP A 302 13.86 -0.33 -63.00
C ASP A 302 13.26 -1.56 -62.30
N SER A 303 12.89 -2.55 -63.11
CA SER A 303 12.28 -3.80 -62.70
C SER A 303 13.34 -4.87 -62.45
N CYS A 304 13.50 -5.32 -61.21
CA CYS A 304 14.08 -6.64 -60.92
C CYS A 304 13.66 -7.13 -59.51
N TYR A 305 13.11 -8.35 -59.47
CA TYR A 305 12.73 -9.04 -58.25
C TYR A 305 13.97 -9.60 -57.56
N GLU A 306 14.59 -8.81 -56.71
CA GLU A 306 15.47 -9.32 -55.65
C GLU A 306 14.87 -8.94 -54.30
N VAL A 307 14.75 -9.93 -53.41
CA VAL A 307 14.40 -9.73 -51.99
C VAL A 307 15.61 -9.09 -51.34
N GLU A 308 15.83 -7.81 -51.63
CA GLU A 308 16.85 -7.00 -50.97
C GLU A 308 16.41 -6.77 -49.53
N SER A 309 17.12 -7.41 -48.60
CA SER A 309 17.17 -7.04 -47.19
C SER A 309 17.34 -5.52 -47.12
N ALA A 310 16.26 -4.81 -46.76
CA ALA A 310 16.27 -3.37 -46.66
C ALA A 310 17.41 -2.94 -45.74
N LYS A 311 18.46 -2.33 -46.30
CA LYS A 311 19.58 -1.76 -45.55
C LYS A 311 19.07 -0.57 -44.75
N GLY A 312 18.48 -0.82 -43.59
CA GLY A 312 18.08 0.24 -42.67
C GLY A 312 19.29 0.90 -41.99
N GLN A 313 19.06 2.05 -41.37
CA GLN A 313 20.05 2.83 -40.65
C GLN A 313 19.47 3.34 -39.32
N LEU A 314 20.33 3.59 -38.34
CA LEU A 314 19.96 4.22 -37.06
C LEU A 314 19.34 5.60 -37.29
N SER A 315 18.42 6.02 -36.42
CA SER A 315 17.80 7.35 -36.49
C SER A 315 18.83 8.49 -36.32
N SER A 316 18.53 9.67 -36.83
CA SER A 316 19.43 10.84 -36.74
C SER A 316 19.81 11.23 -35.31
N ARG A 317 18.98 10.89 -34.29
CA ARG A 317 19.35 11.09 -32.87
C ARG A 317 20.39 10.08 -32.37
N MET A 318 20.36 8.86 -32.89
CA MET A 318 21.29 7.78 -32.55
C MET A 318 22.63 7.89 -33.27
N GLN A 319 22.67 8.58 -34.41
CA GLN A 319 23.89 8.85 -35.17
C GLN A 319 24.69 10.06 -34.66
N LYS A 320 24.19 10.81 -33.66
CA LYS A 320 24.91 11.97 -33.12
C LYS A 320 26.23 11.56 -32.45
N GLU A 321 27.26 12.36 -32.61
CA GLU A 321 28.52 12.22 -31.86
C GLU A 321 28.26 12.40 -30.35
N GLY A 322 28.93 11.60 -29.51
CA GLY A 322 28.68 11.56 -28.06
C GLY A 322 27.32 10.95 -27.67
N ASN A 323 26.76 10.09 -28.51
CA ASN A 323 25.52 9.39 -28.17
C ASN A 323 25.75 8.39 -27.04
N LEU A 324 25.07 8.61 -25.90
CA LEU A 324 25.16 7.78 -24.71
C LEU A 324 24.90 6.28 -24.96
N TRP A 325 23.97 5.93 -25.86
CA TRP A 325 23.68 4.52 -26.16
C TRP A 325 24.86 3.84 -26.84
N ARG A 326 25.56 4.54 -27.73
CA ARG A 326 26.78 4.02 -28.36
C ARG A 326 27.89 3.85 -27.32
N GLU A 327 28.09 4.81 -26.44
CA GLU A 327 29.09 4.72 -25.36
C GLU A 327 28.80 3.55 -24.40
N LEU A 328 27.54 3.38 -23.99
CA LEU A 328 27.11 2.25 -23.17
C LEU A 328 27.25 0.93 -23.93
N TRP A 329 26.94 0.91 -25.23
CA TRP A 329 27.09 -0.28 -26.06
C TRP A 329 28.55 -0.73 -26.13
N GLU A 330 29.49 0.17 -26.44
CA GLU A 330 30.92 -0.15 -26.53
C GLU A 330 31.50 -0.65 -25.20
N THR A 331 30.99 -0.15 -24.07
CA THR A 331 31.45 -0.55 -22.73
C THR A 331 30.74 -1.80 -22.18
N SER A 332 29.58 -2.16 -22.72
CA SER A 332 28.80 -3.32 -22.28
C SER A 332 29.45 -4.66 -22.69
N LYS A 333 29.45 -5.61 -21.77
CA LYS A 333 29.95 -6.99 -21.96
C LYS A 333 28.78 -7.97 -22.17
N PRO A 334 28.97 -9.09 -22.88
CA PRO A 334 27.95 -10.13 -22.99
C PRO A 334 27.81 -10.85 -21.65
N VAL A 335 26.85 -10.42 -20.82
CA VAL A 335 26.57 -11.00 -19.50
C VAL A 335 25.07 -11.25 -19.38
N PRO A 336 24.61 -12.48 -19.12
CA PRO A 336 23.18 -12.77 -18.95
C PRO A 336 22.65 -12.12 -17.67
N ALA A 337 21.37 -11.73 -17.64
CA ALA A 337 20.74 -10.94 -16.56
C ALA A 337 21.11 -11.41 -15.14
N TYR A 338 21.07 -12.71 -14.87
CA TYR A 338 21.33 -13.27 -13.53
C TYR A 338 22.81 -13.20 -13.07
N LYS A 339 23.76 -12.91 -13.97
CA LYS A 339 25.19 -12.71 -13.64
C LYS A 339 25.59 -11.23 -13.63
N GLN A 340 24.67 -10.33 -13.92
CA GLN A 340 24.90 -8.89 -13.90
C GLN A 340 24.82 -8.35 -12.47
N ALA A 341 25.26 -7.10 -12.28
CA ALA A 341 24.99 -6.38 -11.04
C ALA A 341 23.46 -6.13 -10.91
N PRO A 342 22.86 -6.41 -9.74
CA PRO A 342 21.42 -6.28 -9.57
C PRO A 342 21.00 -4.81 -9.70
N LEU A 343 19.96 -4.55 -10.50
CA LEU A 343 19.35 -3.22 -10.62
C LEU A 343 18.53 -2.83 -9.38
N PHE A 344 18.05 -3.84 -8.66
CA PHE A 344 17.27 -3.71 -7.46
C PHE A 344 17.76 -4.74 -6.44
N ASP A 345 18.13 -4.27 -5.26
CA ASP A 345 18.58 -5.12 -4.16
C ASP A 345 17.37 -5.46 -3.28
N GLU A 346 16.86 -6.69 -3.43
CA GLU A 346 15.69 -7.15 -2.68
C GLU A 346 15.95 -7.19 -1.16
N ASP A 347 17.15 -7.62 -0.75
CA ASP A 347 17.48 -7.74 0.67
C ASP A 347 17.53 -6.35 1.32
N LEU A 348 18.18 -5.38 0.66
CA LEU A 348 18.24 -3.99 1.15
C LEU A 348 16.85 -3.34 1.18
N ALA A 349 16.02 -3.57 0.15
CA ALA A 349 14.68 -3.01 0.08
C ALA A 349 13.78 -3.55 1.20
N VAL A 350 13.77 -4.87 1.43
CA VAL A 350 12.95 -5.48 2.49
C VAL A 350 13.44 -5.06 3.88
N GLU A 351 14.75 -5.05 4.13
CA GLU A 351 15.28 -4.58 5.41
C GLU A 351 14.95 -3.11 5.65
N GLY A 352 15.01 -2.26 4.61
CA GLY A 352 14.58 -0.87 4.67
C GLY A 352 13.12 -0.74 5.11
N ILE A 353 12.22 -1.51 4.49
CA ILE A 353 10.80 -1.53 4.84
C ILE A 353 10.59 -2.01 6.27
N LEU A 354 11.21 -3.12 6.69
CA LEU A 354 11.05 -3.67 8.04
C LEU A 354 11.52 -2.68 9.12
N ASN A 355 12.63 -1.98 8.88
CA ASN A 355 13.12 -0.93 9.77
C ASN A 355 12.16 0.26 9.85
N GLN A 356 11.63 0.71 8.71
CA GLN A 356 10.61 1.77 8.67
C GLN A 356 9.34 1.37 9.43
N LEU A 357 8.86 0.13 9.28
CA LEU A 357 7.69 -0.38 10.00
C LEU A 357 7.93 -0.43 11.52
N GLU A 358 9.14 -0.77 11.95
CA GLU A 358 9.53 -0.79 13.36
C GLU A 358 9.54 0.61 13.99
N ASP A 359 10.04 1.59 13.23
CA ASP A 359 10.21 2.98 13.66
C ASP A 359 9.01 3.88 13.35
N THR A 360 7.97 3.33 12.72
CA THR A 360 6.77 4.06 12.31
C THR A 360 6.14 4.85 13.47
N ALA A 361 5.68 6.07 13.17
CA ALA A 361 4.94 6.89 14.10
C ALA A 361 3.52 6.31 14.32
N PRO A 362 3.00 6.25 15.57
CA PRO A 362 1.68 5.68 15.81
C PRO A 362 0.56 6.39 15.06
N SER A 363 0.67 7.70 14.81
CA SER A 363 -0.28 8.42 13.97
C SER A 363 -0.27 7.87 12.54
N ALA A 364 0.90 7.76 11.90
CA ALA A 364 1.02 7.24 10.54
C ALA A 364 0.51 5.79 10.41
N LEU A 365 0.69 4.96 11.43
CA LEU A 365 0.09 3.62 11.47
C LEU A 365 -1.43 3.70 11.61
N PHE A 366 -1.91 4.47 12.58
CA PHE A 366 -3.35 4.64 12.83
C PHE A 366 -4.08 5.12 11.58
N GLU A 367 -3.52 6.10 10.87
CA GLU A 367 -4.10 6.67 9.66
C GLU A 367 -4.43 5.58 8.62
N GLN A 368 -3.48 4.70 8.33
CA GLN A 368 -3.62 3.65 7.33
C GLN A 368 -4.59 2.53 7.77
N LEU A 369 -4.54 2.15 9.05
CA LEU A 369 -5.43 1.13 9.60
C LEU A 369 -6.88 1.65 9.70
N PHE A 370 -7.05 2.91 10.07
CA PHE A 370 -8.36 3.58 10.21
C PHE A 370 -9.08 3.70 8.87
N VAL A 371 -8.42 4.23 7.84
CA VAL A 371 -8.97 4.35 6.48
C VAL A 371 -9.47 3.00 5.97
N SER A 372 -8.67 1.96 6.17
CA SER A 372 -9.00 0.59 5.77
C SER A 372 -10.27 0.09 6.48
N LEU A 373 -10.37 0.27 7.81
CA LEU A 373 -11.56 -0.14 8.58
C LEU A 373 -12.82 0.63 8.17
N VAL A 374 -12.71 1.94 7.93
CA VAL A 374 -13.83 2.75 7.46
C VAL A 374 -14.31 2.24 6.11
N GLY A 375 -13.39 1.95 5.18
CA GLY A 375 -13.71 1.33 3.89
C GLY A 375 -14.49 0.02 4.04
N LEU A 376 -14.02 -0.88 4.90
CA LEU A 376 -14.71 -2.14 5.20
C LEU A 376 -16.12 -1.89 5.75
N GLY A 377 -16.27 -1.00 6.72
CA GLY A 377 -17.56 -0.65 7.32
C GLY A 377 -18.57 -0.14 6.30
N ILE A 378 -18.14 0.73 5.38
CA ILE A 378 -19.00 1.28 4.32
C ILE A 378 -19.44 0.18 3.36
N VAL A 379 -18.53 -0.67 2.88
CA VAL A 379 -18.89 -1.74 1.93
C VAL A 379 -19.88 -2.73 2.55
N LEU A 380 -19.66 -3.10 3.82
CA LEU A 380 -20.60 -3.95 4.54
C LEU A 380 -21.97 -3.27 4.69
N SER A 381 -21.99 -1.98 5.02
CA SER A 381 -23.21 -1.20 5.17
C SER A 381 -24.00 -1.09 3.86
N GLU A 382 -23.31 -0.88 2.72
CA GLU A 382 -23.90 -0.80 1.38
C GLU A 382 -24.66 -2.08 1.02
N SER A 383 -24.07 -3.24 1.34
CA SER A 383 -24.70 -4.54 1.07
C SER A 383 -26.02 -4.74 1.85
N ILE A 384 -26.12 -4.18 3.05
CA ILE A 384 -27.30 -4.32 3.92
C ILE A 384 -28.36 -3.29 3.53
N LEU A 385 -27.98 -2.04 3.28
CA LEU A 385 -28.88 -0.93 2.99
C LEU A 385 -29.45 -0.93 1.57
N SER A 386 -28.93 -1.79 0.68
CA SER A 386 -29.40 -1.98 -0.70
C SER A 386 -30.90 -2.33 -0.82
N SER A 387 -31.54 -2.72 0.27
CA SER A 387 -32.97 -3.07 0.31
C SER A 387 -33.93 -1.87 0.29
N SER A 388 -33.48 -0.65 0.61
CA SER A 388 -34.33 0.55 0.71
C SER A 388 -33.79 1.72 -0.12
N VAL A 389 -34.57 2.20 -1.09
CA VAL A 389 -34.16 3.27 -2.02
C VAL A 389 -33.93 4.62 -1.30
N GLU A 390 -34.73 4.94 -0.28
CA GLU A 390 -34.62 6.20 0.46
C GLU A 390 -33.38 6.23 1.35
N LEU A 391 -33.10 5.14 2.07
CA LEU A 391 -31.89 5.00 2.89
C LEU A 391 -30.63 4.93 2.02
N LEU A 392 -30.72 4.26 0.87
CA LEU A 392 -29.60 4.16 -0.06
C LEU A 392 -29.16 5.54 -0.56
N LYS A 393 -30.09 6.46 -0.84
CA LYS A 393 -29.74 7.85 -1.25
C LYS A 393 -28.94 8.58 -0.17
N LEU A 394 -29.40 8.52 1.08
CA LEU A 394 -28.70 9.18 2.20
C LEU A 394 -27.36 8.49 2.50
N PHE A 395 -27.30 7.17 2.37
CA PHE A 395 -26.06 6.41 2.45
C PHE A 395 -25.06 6.81 1.35
N THR A 396 -25.50 6.96 0.10
CA THR A 396 -24.63 7.45 -0.99
C THR A 396 -24.12 8.86 -0.70
N GLU A 397 -24.96 9.77 -0.18
CA GLU A 397 -24.50 11.11 0.25
C GLU A 397 -23.40 11.02 1.33
N CYS A 398 -23.53 10.08 2.28
CA CYS A 398 -22.52 9.83 3.31
C CYS A 398 -21.23 9.24 2.72
N LYS A 399 -21.34 8.24 1.84
CA LYS A 399 -20.22 7.60 1.14
C LYS A 399 -19.43 8.63 0.32
N ASP A 400 -20.12 9.47 -0.45
CA ASP A 400 -19.49 10.52 -1.26
C ASP A 400 -18.72 11.53 -0.39
N TYR A 401 -19.28 11.92 0.77
CA TYR A 401 -18.59 12.79 1.71
C TYR A 401 -17.31 12.15 2.27
N ILE A 402 -17.37 10.87 2.62
CA ILE A 402 -16.21 10.12 3.13
C ILE A 402 -15.12 10.04 2.06
N VAL A 403 -15.48 9.63 0.85
CA VAL A 403 -14.55 9.54 -0.29
C VAL A 403 -13.89 10.89 -0.56
N ALA A 404 -14.67 11.96 -0.65
CA ALA A 404 -14.14 13.31 -0.87
C ALA A 404 -13.22 13.77 0.28
N THR A 405 -13.49 13.36 1.52
CA THR A 405 -12.68 13.77 2.68
C THR A 405 -11.32 13.08 2.69
N PHE A 406 -11.27 11.79 2.33
CA PHE A 406 -10.02 11.03 2.22
C PHE A 406 -9.18 11.45 1.01
N GLN A 407 -9.80 11.67 -0.16
CA GLN A 407 -9.08 12.11 -1.38
C GLN A 407 -8.41 13.48 -1.24
N ASN A 408 -8.99 14.36 -0.42
CA ASN A 408 -8.40 15.68 -0.16
C ASN A 408 -7.29 15.66 0.91
N HIS A 409 -6.94 14.49 1.46
CA HIS A 409 -6.00 14.31 2.58
C HIS A 409 -6.30 15.21 3.81
N SER A 410 -7.53 15.72 3.92
CA SER A 410 -7.97 16.67 4.96
C SER A 410 -8.68 15.99 6.14
N TRP A 411 -8.77 14.66 6.09
CA TRP A 411 -9.52 13.88 7.06
C TRP A 411 -9.02 14.00 8.52
N PRO A 412 -7.71 14.22 8.82
CA PRO A 412 -7.29 14.38 10.21
C PRO A 412 -7.93 15.59 10.88
N GLU A 413 -8.20 16.65 10.10
CA GLU A 413 -8.87 17.87 10.58
C GLU A 413 -10.39 17.70 10.70
N ARG A 414 -10.95 16.71 10.00
CA ARG A 414 -12.40 16.42 9.93
C ARG A 414 -12.78 15.09 10.58
N ILE A 415 -11.96 14.61 11.51
CA ILE A 415 -12.19 13.30 12.14
C ILE A 415 -13.53 13.26 12.91
N ASP A 416 -13.90 14.37 13.55
CA ASP A 416 -15.19 14.49 14.24
C ASP A 416 -16.37 14.37 13.27
N ASP A 417 -16.27 15.03 12.10
CA ASP A 417 -17.29 14.93 11.04
C ASP A 417 -17.40 13.49 10.53
N LEU A 418 -16.26 12.81 10.31
CA LEU A 418 -16.23 11.42 9.86
C LEU A 418 -16.85 10.46 10.89
N CYS A 419 -16.55 10.65 12.19
CA CYS A 419 -17.19 9.89 13.25
C CYS A 419 -18.70 10.07 13.22
N GLN A 420 -19.19 11.27 12.94
CA GLN A 420 -20.61 11.52 12.91
C GLN A 420 -21.31 10.98 11.65
N VAL A 421 -20.62 10.98 10.52
CA VAL A 421 -21.06 10.26 9.31
C VAL A 421 -21.18 8.78 9.62
N TYR A 422 -20.20 8.21 10.31
CA TYR A 422 -20.23 6.81 10.74
C TYR A 422 -21.42 6.51 11.68
N GLU A 423 -21.63 7.32 12.72
CA GLU A 423 -22.79 7.18 13.63
C GLU A 423 -24.13 7.24 12.88
N THR A 424 -24.20 8.07 11.84
CA THR A 424 -25.39 8.18 10.99
C THR A 424 -25.62 6.91 10.19
N ILE A 425 -24.58 6.34 9.58
CA ILE A 425 -24.64 5.05 8.87
C ILE A 425 -25.04 3.93 9.84
N GLU A 426 -24.45 3.89 11.04
CA GLU A 426 -24.82 2.93 12.08
C GLU A 426 -26.30 3.06 12.46
N THR A 427 -26.80 4.29 12.63
CA THR A 427 -28.21 4.53 12.96
C THR A 427 -29.14 4.05 11.83
N MET A 428 -28.75 4.20 10.56
CA MET A 428 -29.51 3.65 9.42
C MET A 428 -29.62 2.13 9.48
N LEU A 429 -28.54 1.45 9.92
CA LEU A 429 -28.50 -0.01 10.03
C LEU A 429 -29.31 -0.52 11.21
N VAL A 430 -29.21 0.15 12.37
CA VAL A 430 -29.85 -0.31 13.61
C VAL A 430 -31.32 0.09 13.67
N ASN A 431 -31.66 1.33 13.28
CA ASN A 431 -33.00 1.91 13.40
C ASN A 431 -33.46 2.56 12.07
N PRO A 432 -33.63 1.78 10.99
CA PRO A 432 -34.00 2.32 9.67
C PRO A 432 -35.31 3.12 9.69
N GLU A 433 -36.29 2.71 10.49
CA GLU A 433 -37.60 3.37 10.57
C GLU A 433 -37.53 4.78 11.19
N GLU A 434 -36.66 4.99 12.18
CA GLU A 434 -36.48 6.29 12.83
C GLU A 434 -35.87 7.30 11.85
N VAL A 435 -34.84 6.87 11.11
CA VAL A 435 -34.20 7.68 10.06
C VAL A 435 -35.20 8.05 8.96
N MET A 436 -35.99 7.09 8.50
CA MET A 436 -37.03 7.32 7.49
C MET A 436 -38.10 8.32 7.96
N LYS A 437 -38.47 8.29 9.24
CA LYS A 437 -39.41 9.25 9.83
C LYS A 437 -38.82 10.67 9.88
N ILE A 438 -37.53 10.79 10.23
CA ILE A 438 -36.82 12.08 10.25
C ILE A 438 -36.69 12.63 8.82
N MET A 439 -36.38 11.78 7.84
CA MET A 439 -36.30 12.17 6.43
C MET A 439 -37.64 12.70 5.91
N LYS A 440 -38.76 12.03 6.21
CA LYS A 440 -40.11 12.46 5.80
C LYS A 440 -40.53 13.79 6.44
N GLN A 441 -40.21 14.01 7.72
CA GLN A 441 -40.47 15.28 8.40
C GLN A 441 -39.67 16.45 7.82
N GLN A 442 -38.48 16.20 7.25
CA GLN A 442 -37.68 17.22 6.57
C GLN A 442 -38.19 17.55 5.18
N GLU A 443 -38.68 16.57 4.42
CA GLU A 443 -39.20 16.79 3.07
C GLU A 443 -40.48 17.65 3.09
N GLU A 444 -41.32 17.49 4.12
CA GLU A 444 -42.48 18.34 4.38
C GLU A 444 -42.09 19.79 4.79
N ALA A 445 -40.94 19.99 5.45
CA ALA A 445 -40.44 21.31 5.85
C ALA A 445 -39.69 22.08 4.74
N ALA A 446 -39.33 21.42 3.63
CA ALA A 446 -38.46 21.96 2.59
C ALA A 446 -39.17 22.66 1.41
N THR A 447 -40.45 23.01 1.53
CA THR A 447 -41.32 23.55 0.46
C THR A 447 -41.04 25.00 0.02
N THR A 448 -39.86 25.57 0.28
CA THR A 448 -39.47 26.89 -0.27
C THR A 448 -38.30 26.77 -1.27
N PRO A 449 -38.41 27.33 -2.49
CA PRO A 449 -37.46 27.10 -3.58
C PRO A 449 -36.31 28.13 -3.57
N GLY A 450 -35.08 27.63 -3.67
CA GLY A 450 -33.88 28.43 -3.92
C GLY A 450 -32.77 28.19 -2.90
N GLU A 451 -31.93 27.17 -3.12
CA GLU A 451 -30.53 27.02 -2.66
C GLU A 451 -30.10 25.54 -2.74
N GLN A 452 -30.05 24.95 -3.95
CA GLN A 452 -29.79 23.50 -4.07
C GLN A 452 -28.34 23.09 -3.77
N SER A 453 -27.36 24.00 -3.88
CA SER A 453 -25.93 23.70 -3.67
C SER A 453 -25.47 23.90 -2.22
N LYS A 454 -25.96 24.93 -1.51
CA LYS A 454 -25.70 25.13 -0.06
C LYS A 454 -26.53 24.23 0.86
N ARG A 455 -27.57 23.56 0.33
CA ARG A 455 -28.44 22.62 1.08
C ARG A 455 -27.81 21.25 1.35
N ARG A 456 -26.91 20.75 0.49
CA ARG A 456 -26.29 19.41 0.67
C ARG A 456 -25.46 19.31 1.95
N PHE A 457 -24.61 20.30 2.18
CA PHE A 457 -23.83 20.41 3.42
C PHE A 457 -24.70 20.68 4.64
N ARG A 458 -25.78 21.49 4.56
CA ARG A 458 -26.71 21.69 5.68
C ARG A 458 -27.52 20.46 6.05
N ARG A 459 -27.89 19.62 5.07
CA ARG A 459 -28.60 18.36 5.31
C ARG A 459 -27.75 17.46 6.19
N LEU A 460 -26.49 17.29 5.79
CA LEU A 460 -25.45 16.59 6.54
C LEU A 460 -25.16 17.27 7.89
N SER A 461 -24.89 18.59 7.97
CA SER A 461 -24.63 19.30 9.24
C SER A 461 -25.77 19.29 10.28
N LEU A 462 -27.01 18.95 9.91
CA LEU A 462 -28.14 18.82 10.85
C LEU A 462 -28.33 17.39 11.39
N TYR A 463 -27.88 16.36 10.66
CA TYR A 463 -27.58 15.02 11.23
C TYR A 463 -26.25 15.10 12.03
N PHE A 464 -25.32 15.85 11.44
CA PHE A 464 -24.11 16.60 11.81
C PHE A 464 -24.03 17.36 13.14
N GLY A 465 -25.15 17.60 13.81
CA GLY A 465 -25.17 18.57 14.90
C GLY A 465 -26.33 18.36 15.85
N ARG A 466 -26.21 17.40 16.77
CA ARG A 466 -26.92 17.49 18.05
C ARG A 466 -25.98 18.00 19.12
N ASP A 467 -26.11 19.29 19.39
CA ASP A 467 -25.78 19.82 20.71
C ASP A 467 -26.40 18.92 21.79
N LYS A 468 -25.56 18.50 22.73
CA LYS A 468 -25.88 17.66 23.88
C LYS A 468 -26.90 18.36 24.80
N GLN A 469 -28.17 18.43 24.41
CA GLN A 469 -29.22 18.99 25.27
C GLN A 469 -30.65 18.65 24.81
N SER A 470 -31.02 17.36 24.73
CA SER A 470 -32.41 16.94 24.95
C SER A 470 -32.50 15.43 25.22
N LYS A 471 -32.45 15.04 26.49
CA LYS A 471 -33.04 13.79 26.99
C LYS A 471 -33.95 14.14 28.15
N ARG A 472 -35.26 14.17 27.90
CA ARG A 472 -36.29 14.04 28.96
C ARG A 472 -36.69 12.55 29.02
N PRO A 473 -36.85 11.95 30.21
CA PRO A 473 -37.29 10.56 30.33
C PRO A 473 -38.81 10.43 30.10
N PRO A 474 -39.30 9.24 29.70
CA PRO A 474 -40.72 9.01 29.39
C PRO A 474 -41.56 8.76 30.66
N PRO A 475 -42.88 9.03 30.65
CA PRO A 475 -43.76 8.56 31.71
C PRO A 475 -44.15 7.09 31.48
N SER A 476 -44.14 6.33 32.56
CA SER A 476 -44.57 4.95 32.69
C SER A 476 -46.09 4.81 32.66
N SER A 477 -46.61 3.83 31.90
CA SER A 477 -47.83 3.10 32.29
C SER A 477 -47.81 1.69 31.71
N LYS A 478 -47.96 0.72 32.61
CA LYS A 478 -48.18 -0.71 32.36
C LYS A 478 -49.59 -0.91 31.79
N ASP A 479 -49.77 -1.79 30.79
CA ASP A 479 -50.53 -3.05 30.95
C ASP A 479 -50.58 -3.91 29.65
N GLN A 480 -50.09 -5.15 29.81
CA GLN A 480 -50.46 -6.46 29.24
C GLN A 480 -51.01 -6.63 27.80
N LYS A 481 -50.35 -7.49 26.99
CA LYS A 481 -50.71 -8.93 26.77
C LYS A 481 -49.79 -9.62 25.74
N ALA A 482 -49.62 -10.93 25.93
CA ALA A 482 -48.70 -11.85 25.26
C ALA A 482 -49.16 -12.37 23.87
N ALA A 483 -48.20 -12.73 23.01
CA ALA A 483 -48.29 -13.79 21.99
C ALA A 483 -46.86 -14.18 21.47
N GLU A 484 -46.76 -15.39 20.94
CA GLU A 484 -45.61 -16.32 20.84
C GLU A 484 -44.56 -16.05 19.72
N GLU A 485 -43.39 -16.73 19.82
CA GLU A 485 -42.18 -16.66 18.98
C GLU A 485 -42.33 -17.15 17.52
N PRO A 486 -41.33 -16.90 16.61
CA PRO A 486 -40.25 -17.90 16.45
C PRO A 486 -38.84 -17.32 16.18
N MET A 487 -37.86 -17.89 16.90
CA MET A 487 -36.48 -18.22 16.50
C MET A 487 -35.87 -17.45 15.29
N ARG A 488 -35.17 -16.34 15.57
CA ARG A 488 -34.09 -15.80 14.72
C ARG A 488 -32.84 -15.62 15.56
N GLN A 489 -31.74 -16.23 15.12
CA GLN A 489 -30.43 -16.19 15.77
C GLN A 489 -30.00 -14.73 15.95
N SER A 490 -29.89 -14.32 17.21
CA SER A 490 -29.71 -12.94 17.64
C SER A 490 -28.24 -12.54 17.58
N PHE A 491 -27.95 -11.40 16.95
CA PHE A 491 -26.66 -10.70 16.90
C PHE A 491 -26.24 -10.10 18.26
N SER A 492 -26.67 -10.70 19.37
CA SER A 492 -26.52 -10.14 20.73
C SER A 492 -25.19 -10.48 21.42
N ASN A 493 -24.28 -11.22 20.79
CA ASN A 493 -23.04 -11.66 21.46
C ASN A 493 -21.82 -10.76 21.25
N PHE A 494 -21.94 -9.61 20.58
CA PHE A 494 -20.77 -8.75 20.30
C PHE A 494 -20.73 -7.42 21.06
N PHE A 495 -21.84 -6.94 21.64
CA PHE A 495 -21.89 -5.61 22.28
C PHE A 495 -22.63 -5.54 23.63
N ASP A 496 -22.84 -6.67 24.32
CA ASP A 496 -23.49 -6.64 25.65
C ASP A 496 -22.46 -6.77 26.79
N SER A 497 -21.84 -5.64 27.13
CA SER A 497 -21.41 -5.34 28.49
C SER A 497 -21.62 -3.85 28.74
N LYS A 498 -22.80 -3.53 29.25
CA LYS A 498 -23.23 -2.18 29.65
C LYS A 498 -22.24 -1.53 30.62
N SER A 499 -21.72 -0.36 30.26
CA SER A 499 -21.64 0.78 31.18
C SER A 499 -21.54 2.12 30.43
N SER A 500 -22.69 2.80 30.43
CA SER A 500 -22.95 4.23 30.25
C SER A 500 -21.75 5.16 30.59
N LEU A 501 -21.22 5.85 29.59
CA LEU A 501 -20.04 6.74 29.71
C LEU A 501 -20.34 8.22 30.02
N PHE A 502 -21.59 8.64 30.24
CA PHE A 502 -21.85 10.06 30.60
C PHE A 502 -23.04 10.25 31.55
N SER A 503 -22.73 10.42 32.84
CA SER A 503 -23.60 11.06 33.84
C SER A 503 -22.95 12.36 34.31
N ARG A 504 -23.58 13.50 34.05
CA ARG A 504 -23.24 14.81 34.63
C ARG A 504 -24.41 15.26 35.52
N LYS A 505 -24.15 15.41 36.82
CA LYS A 505 -24.41 16.66 37.59
C LYS A 505 -23.90 16.54 39.05
N PRO A 506 -23.49 17.66 39.68
CA PRO A 506 -22.88 17.68 41.01
C PRO A 506 -23.92 17.93 42.12
N PRO A 507 -23.63 17.62 43.40
CA PRO A 507 -24.37 18.16 44.52
C PRO A 507 -23.75 19.46 45.04
N ARG A 508 -24.62 20.39 45.44
CA ARG A 508 -24.34 21.61 46.23
C ARG A 508 -24.30 21.27 47.73
N SER A 509 -23.38 21.92 48.45
CA SER A 509 -23.51 22.49 49.81
C SER A 509 -22.21 23.30 50.05
N GLY A 510 -22.09 24.39 50.81
CA GLY A 510 -22.93 25.09 51.76
C GLY A 510 -22.02 25.77 52.81
N SER A 511 -22.05 27.10 52.88
CA SER A 511 -21.65 28.03 53.97
C SER A 511 -20.20 28.26 54.45
N ALA A 512 -19.90 29.57 54.59
CA ALA A 512 -19.04 30.28 55.56
C ALA A 512 -17.50 30.16 55.37
N SER A 513 -16.64 31.19 55.50
CA SER A 513 -16.72 32.53 56.09
C SER A 513 -15.50 33.40 55.67
N ALA A 514 -15.69 34.73 55.72
CA ALA A 514 -14.77 35.81 56.11
C ALA A 514 -13.39 36.05 55.45
N SER A 515 -13.24 37.31 55.01
CA SER A 515 -12.05 38.13 54.71
C SER A 515 -11.10 38.28 55.94
N PRO A 516 -9.90 38.93 55.87
CA PRO A 516 -9.46 39.98 54.92
C PRO A 516 -7.99 39.99 54.44
N THR A 517 -7.76 40.93 53.50
CA THR A 517 -6.52 41.51 52.93
C THR A 517 -5.55 42.09 53.97
N PRO A 518 -4.25 42.34 53.63
CA PRO A 518 -3.79 43.62 53.03
C PRO A 518 -2.74 43.42 51.88
N SER A 519 -2.84 44.16 50.77
CA SER A 519 -2.07 45.37 50.39
C SER A 519 -0.54 45.17 50.25
N ASP A 520 -0.01 45.32 49.03
CA ASP A 520 0.90 46.41 48.64
C ASP A 520 1.51 46.19 47.23
N LYS A 521 1.27 47.18 46.37
CA LYS A 521 2.10 47.57 45.20
C LYS A 521 3.28 48.43 45.74
N PRO A 522 4.37 48.75 45.01
CA PRO A 522 4.35 49.11 43.58
C PRO A 522 5.64 48.83 42.73
N THR A 523 5.53 49.12 41.42
CA THR A 523 6.59 49.64 40.49
C THR A 523 7.83 48.75 40.22
N SER A 524 8.39 48.63 39.02
CA SER A 524 8.59 49.58 37.92
C SER A 524 8.98 48.86 36.63
N SER A 525 8.67 49.50 35.49
CA SER A 525 9.43 49.58 34.23
C SER A 525 10.49 48.51 33.90
N ASP A 526 10.38 47.87 32.74
CA ASP A 526 10.98 48.48 31.54
C ASP A 526 10.54 47.76 30.26
N ASP A 527 10.23 48.59 29.28
CA ASP A 527 10.09 48.26 27.87
C ASP A 527 11.37 47.64 27.32
N ARG A 528 11.22 46.69 26.40
CA ARG A 528 11.77 46.78 25.04
C ARG A 528 11.41 45.55 24.22
N ASP A 529 10.53 45.81 23.26
CA ASP A 529 10.48 45.16 21.94
C ASP A 529 11.88 44.88 21.39
N TRP A 530 12.08 43.74 20.72
CA TRP A 530 12.72 43.70 19.40
C TRP A 530 12.26 42.48 18.60
N THR A 531 12.10 42.76 17.32
CA THR A 531 11.41 42.07 16.24
C THR A 531 12.27 40.98 15.58
N LEU A 532 11.57 40.07 14.89
CA LEU A 532 12.08 39.08 13.93
C LEU A 532 13.09 39.63 12.90
N VAL A 533 14.00 38.74 12.49
CA VAL A 533 14.25 38.41 11.08
C VAL A 533 13.99 36.92 10.90
#